data_AF-A0A7Z8LBQ3-F1
#
_entry.id   AF-A0A7Z8LBQ3-F1
#
_cell.length_a   1.000
_cell.length_b   1.000
_cell.length_c   1.000
_cell.angle_alpha   90.00
_cell.angle_beta   90.00
_cell.angle_gamma   90.00
#
_symmetry.space_group_name_H-M   'P 1'
#
loop_
_entity.id
_entity.type
_entity.pdbx_description
1 polymer ?
#
loop_
_entity_poly.entity_id
_entity_poly.type
_entity_poly.pdbx_seq_one_letter_code
_entity_poly.pdbx_strand_id
1 'polypeptide(L)'
;MQDSNDSPPPNPLAKSTEPLWLRLIYMLIIAAMISIAQTILFLIAAIQFIVILIDNRQPNVRLADFGATVGTWVAAAARYQSVATDTKPWPFGPMD
;
A
#
# COMPACT_ATOMS: atom_id res chain seq x y z
N MET A 1 1.73 55.63 -27.81
CA MET A 1 2.69 55.12 -26.82
C MET A 1 2.08 53.83 -26.30
N GLN A 2 2.64 52.69 -26.72
CA GLN A 2 2.19 51.33 -26.40
C GLN A 2 2.04 51.15 -24.88
N ASP A 3 0.82 50.83 -24.44
CA ASP A 3 0.59 50.31 -23.10
C ASP A 3 0.99 48.84 -23.11
N SER A 4 2.30 48.60 -22.96
CA SER A 4 2.93 47.28 -22.98
C SER A 4 2.69 46.57 -21.64
N ASN A 5 1.43 46.25 -21.35
CA ASN A 5 1.05 45.41 -20.22
C ASN A 5 0.23 44.20 -20.68
N ASP A 6 0.68 43.57 -21.78
CA ASP A 6 0.26 42.23 -22.19
C ASP A 6 0.97 41.18 -21.31
N SER A 7 0.73 41.24 -19.99
CA SER A 7 1.03 40.10 -19.13
C SER A 7 0.10 38.97 -19.56
N PRO A 8 0.60 37.82 -20.06
CA PRO A 8 -0.26 36.72 -20.47
C PRO A 8 -1.15 36.32 -19.29
N PRO A 9 -2.46 36.07 -19.50
CA PRO A 9 -3.34 35.66 -18.41
C PRO A 9 -2.72 34.45 -17.71
N PRO A 10 -2.72 34.41 -16.35
CA PRO A 10 -2.17 33.28 -15.62
C PRO A 10 -2.80 32.00 -16.15
N ASN A 11 -1.99 31.14 -16.77
CA ASN A 11 -2.50 29.92 -17.39
C ASN A 11 -3.11 29.04 -16.28
N PRO A 12 -4.45 28.86 -16.24
CA PRO A 12 -5.08 28.08 -15.18
C PRO A 12 -4.78 26.58 -15.31
N LEU A 13 -4.11 26.17 -16.39
CA LEU A 13 -3.68 24.79 -16.67
C LEU A 13 -2.26 24.50 -16.20
N ALA A 14 -1.56 25.46 -15.56
CA ALA A 14 -0.36 25.17 -14.78
C ALA A 14 -0.71 24.42 -13.48
N LYS A 15 -1.58 23.41 -13.56
CA LYS A 15 -1.67 22.38 -12.52
C LYS A 15 -0.46 21.49 -12.76
N SER A 16 0.42 21.42 -11.78
CA SER A 16 1.52 20.46 -11.72
C SER A 16 0.96 19.06 -11.91
N THR A 17 0.96 18.58 -13.16
CA THR A 17 0.61 17.20 -13.48
C THR A 17 1.62 16.33 -12.74
N GLU A 18 1.21 15.71 -11.64
CA GLU A 18 2.04 14.73 -10.97
C GLU A 18 2.54 13.74 -12.04
N PRO A 19 3.85 13.47 -12.13
CA PRO A 19 4.38 12.63 -13.19
C PRO A 19 3.72 11.25 -13.09
N LEU A 20 3.03 10.83 -14.14
CA LEU A 20 2.38 9.52 -14.23
C LEU A 20 3.36 8.37 -13.95
N TRP A 21 4.64 8.59 -14.24
CA TRP A 21 5.73 7.67 -13.91
C TRP A 21 5.98 7.50 -12.41
N LEU A 22 5.76 8.54 -11.59
CA LEU A 22 5.87 8.47 -10.13
C LEU A 22 4.80 7.56 -9.53
N ARG A 23 3.57 7.57 -10.10
CA ARG A 23 2.51 6.62 -9.75
C ARG A 23 2.95 5.17 -10.01
N LEU A 24 3.63 4.90 -11.12
CA LEU A 24 4.14 3.56 -11.46
C LEU A 24 5.17 3.08 -10.43
N ILE A 25 6.09 3.96 -10.00
CA ILE A 25 7.07 3.65 -8.95
C ILE A 25 6.38 3.27 -7.64
N TYR A 26 5.38 4.05 -7.21
CA TYR A 26 4.62 3.72 -6.00
C TYR A 26 3.85 2.40 -6.13
N MET A 27 3.27 2.10 -7.29
CA MET A 27 2.63 0.81 -7.55
C MET A 27 3.63 -0.35 -7.44
N LEU A 28 4.86 -0.19 -7.96
CA LEU A 28 5.89 -1.23 -7.91
C LEU A 28 6.40 -1.45 -6.47
N ILE A 29 6.60 -0.37 -5.70
CA ILE A 29 6.98 -0.47 -4.28
C ILE A 29 5.90 -1.20 -3.49
N ILE A 30 4.62 -0.83 -3.68
CA ILE A 30 3.50 -1.48 -2.99
C ILE A 30 3.36 -2.94 -3.46
N ALA A 31 3.54 -3.24 -4.75
CA ALA A 31 3.57 -4.60 -5.26
C ALA A 31 4.65 -5.45 -4.58
N ALA A 32 5.86 -4.88 -4.44
CA ALA A 32 6.96 -5.54 -3.75
C ALA A 32 6.63 -5.79 -2.26
N MET A 33 6.01 -4.82 -1.58
CA MET A 33 5.57 -5.01 -0.20
C MET A 33 4.46 -6.06 -0.08
N ILE A 34 3.50 -6.13 -1.01
CA ILE A 34 2.48 -7.19 -1.06
C ILE A 34 3.15 -8.57 -1.22
N SER A 35 4.16 -8.69 -2.09
CA SER A 35 4.93 -9.93 -2.28
C SER A 35 5.61 -10.39 -0.98
N ILE A 36 6.21 -9.45 -0.24
CA ILE A 36 6.81 -9.73 1.08
C ILE A 36 5.72 -10.16 2.07
N ALA A 37 4.61 -9.44 2.14
CA ALA A 37 3.51 -9.77 3.03
C ALA A 37 2.91 -11.15 2.74
N GLN A 38 2.77 -11.52 1.47
CA GLN A 38 2.32 -12.84 1.06
C GLN A 38 3.28 -13.95 1.49
N THR A 39 4.59 -13.71 1.39
CA THR A 39 5.63 -14.63 1.88
C THR A 39 5.55 -14.79 3.40
N ILE A 40 5.37 -13.69 4.13
CA ILE A 40 5.19 -13.70 5.59
C ILE A 40 3.91 -14.46 5.97
N LEU A 41 2.79 -14.25 5.27
CA LEU A 41 1.55 -14.99 5.51
C LEU A 41 1.72 -16.49 5.29
N PHE A 42 2.44 -16.88 4.22
CA PHE A 42 2.78 -18.29 3.99
C PHE A 42 3.63 -18.87 5.12
N LEU A 43 4.63 -18.12 5.58
CA LEU A 43 5.50 -18.54 6.69
C LEU A 43 4.71 -18.66 8.00
N ILE A 44 3.85 -17.69 8.31
CA ILE A 44 2.95 -17.72 9.46
C ILE A 44 2.05 -18.94 9.39
N ALA A 45 1.40 -19.19 8.25
CA ALA A 45 0.53 -20.34 8.05
C ALA A 45 1.29 -21.67 8.23
N ALA A 46 2.51 -21.76 7.70
CA ALA A 46 3.36 -22.94 7.86
C ALA A 46 3.76 -23.18 9.32
N ILE A 47 4.20 -22.13 10.04
CA ILE A 47 4.54 -22.23 11.46
C ILE A 47 3.30 -22.58 12.27
N GLN A 48 2.17 -21.93 12.01
CA GLN A 48 0.90 -22.20 12.68
C GLN A 48 0.49 -23.68 12.51
N PHE A 49 0.63 -24.22 11.30
CA PHE A 49 0.35 -25.62 11.01
C PHE A 49 1.25 -26.57 11.81
N ILE A 50 2.55 -26.26 11.90
CA ILE A 50 3.51 -27.04 12.72
C ILE A 50 3.14 -26.98 14.21
N VAL A 51 2.80 -25.80 14.73
CA VAL A 51 2.39 -25.62 16.13
C VAL A 51 1.14 -26.45 16.42
N ILE A 52 0.11 -26.40 15.57
CA ILE A 52 -1.11 -27.19 15.71
C ILE A 52 -0.82 -28.70 15.73
N LEU A 53 0.17 -29.15 14.95
CA LEU A 53 0.56 -30.56 14.87
C LEU A 53 1.23 -31.07 16.15
N ILE A 54 1.98 -30.20 16.85
CA ILE A 54 2.76 -30.56 18.05
C ILE A 54 1.98 -30.25 19.33
N ASP A 55 1.22 -29.17 19.36
CA ASP A 55 0.63 -28.58 20.57
C ASP A 55 -0.87 -28.87 20.70
N ASN A 56 -1.27 -30.14 20.54
CA ASN A 56 -2.65 -30.63 20.73
C ASN A 56 -3.73 -29.83 19.96
N ARG A 57 -3.41 -29.34 18.75
CA ARG A 57 -4.26 -28.49 17.92
C ARG A 57 -4.62 -27.13 18.53
N GLN A 58 -3.85 -26.63 19.50
CA GLN A 58 -4.01 -25.27 20.01
C GLN A 58 -3.29 -24.28 19.07
N PRO A 59 -4.00 -23.31 18.48
CA PRO A 59 -3.36 -22.26 17.71
C PRO A 59 -2.64 -21.26 18.62
N ASN A 60 -1.43 -20.81 18.24
CA ASN A 60 -0.74 -19.73 18.94
C ASN A 60 -1.41 -18.37 18.64
N VAL A 61 -2.11 -17.82 19.64
CA VAL A 61 -2.86 -16.55 19.53
C VAL A 61 -1.98 -15.40 19.04
N ARG A 62 -0.74 -15.30 19.53
CA ARG A 62 0.18 -14.22 19.15
C ARG A 62 0.53 -14.24 17.66
N LEU A 63 0.71 -15.42 17.10
CA LEU A 63 1.05 -15.60 15.69
C LEU A 63 -0.16 -15.35 14.79
N ALA A 64 -1.35 -15.73 15.25
CA ALA A 64 -2.61 -15.43 14.58
C ALA A 64 -2.90 -13.92 14.54
N ASP A 65 -2.74 -13.21 15.66
CA ASP A 65 -2.93 -11.75 15.74
C ASP A 65 -1.97 -10.99 14.81
N PHE A 66 -0.71 -11.45 14.73
CA PHE A 66 0.27 -10.89 13.80
C PHE A 66 -0.16 -11.10 12.35
N GLY A 67 -0.59 -12.32 12.00
CA GLY A 67 -1.12 -12.63 10.67
C GLY A 67 -2.35 -11.79 10.29
N ALA A 68 -3.26 -11.55 11.24
CA ALA A 68 -4.44 -10.71 11.05
C ALA A 68 -4.08 -9.24 10.78
N THR A 69 -3.08 -8.72 11.50
CA THR A 69 -2.55 -7.36 11.27
C THR A 69 -1.95 -7.23 9.87
N VAL A 70 -1.13 -8.21 9.44
CA VAL A 70 -0.55 -8.24 8.09
C VAL A 70 -1.65 -8.33 7.03
N GLY A 71 -2.66 -9.18 7.23
CA GLY A 71 -3.78 -9.33 6.29
C GLY A 71 -4.59 -8.05 6.11
N THR A 72 -4.84 -7.31 7.19
CA THR A 72 -5.55 -6.03 7.15
C THR A 72 -4.78 -5.00 6.32
N TRP A 73 -3.46 -4.94 6.49
CA TRP A 73 -2.59 -4.08 5.67
C TRP A 73 -2.58 -4.50 4.19
N VAL A 74 -2.50 -5.81 3.89
CA VAL A 74 -2.55 -6.32 2.49
C VAL A 74 -3.87 -5.93 1.80
N ALA A 75 -4.99 -6.01 2.51
CA ALA A 75 -6.29 -5.59 1.98
C ALA A 75 -6.30 -4.09 1.64
N ALA A 76 -5.74 -3.24 2.50
CA ALA A 76 -5.57 -1.82 2.22
C ALA A 76 -4.64 -1.56 1.01
N ALA A 77 -3.53 -2.29 0.91
CA ALA A 77 -2.59 -2.21 -0.20
C ALA A 77 -3.21 -2.59 -1.56
N ALA A 78 -4.00 -3.67 -1.58
CA ALA A 78 -4.70 -4.12 -2.79
C ALA A 78 -5.76 -3.10 -3.25
N ARG A 79 -6.45 -2.43 -2.31
CA ARG A 79 -7.42 -1.36 -2.64
C ARG A 79 -6.74 -0.17 -3.32
N TYR A 80 -5.56 0.23 -2.87
CA TYR A 80 -4.79 1.29 -3.54
C TYR A 80 -4.31 0.86 -4.94
N GLN A 81 -3.81 -0.37 -5.10
CA GLN A 81 -3.35 -0.87 -6.41
C GLN A 81 -4.47 -0.96 -7.45
N SER A 82 -5.69 -1.30 -7.04
CA SER A 82 -6.85 -1.39 -7.93
C SER A 82 -7.45 -0.04 -8.29
N VAL A 83 -6.86 1.07 -7.83
CA VAL A 83 -7.40 2.44 -8.00
C VAL A 83 -8.80 2.57 -7.38
N ALA A 84 -9.18 1.64 -6.50
CA ALA A 84 -10.44 1.69 -5.75
C ALA A 84 -10.39 2.75 -4.65
N THR A 85 -9.19 3.16 -4.22
CA THR A 85 -8.96 4.30 -3.33
C THR A 85 -7.69 5.07 -3.73
N ASP A 86 -7.75 6.40 -3.66
CA ASP A 86 -6.57 7.28 -3.79
C ASP A 86 -5.79 7.41 -2.46
N THR A 87 -6.28 6.79 -1.38
CA THR A 87 -5.60 6.81 -0.07
C THR A 87 -4.38 5.88 -0.08
N LYS A 88 -3.19 6.46 0.07
CA LYS A 88 -1.92 5.71 0.13
C LYS A 88 -1.84 4.87 1.43
N PRO A 89 -1.56 3.56 1.35
CA PRO A 89 -1.35 2.74 2.53
C PRO A 89 0.02 3.04 3.15
N TRP A 90 0.16 2.73 4.43
CA TRP A 90 1.43 2.82 5.17
C TRP A 90 2.56 2.10 4.41
N PRO A 91 3.79 2.67 4.29
CA PRO A 91 4.39 3.73 5.13
C PRO A 91 4.19 5.17 4.65
N PHE A 92 3.50 5.39 3.53
CA PHE A 92 3.34 6.73 2.93
C PHE A 92 2.03 7.43 3.33
N GLY A 93 1.21 6.75 4.13
CA GLY A 93 -0.05 7.26 4.68
C GLY A 93 -0.34 6.64 6.05
N PRO A 94 -1.46 7.01 6.69
CA PRO A 94 -1.82 6.52 8.02
C PRO A 94 -2.03 4.99 8.04
N MET A 95 -1.71 4.36 9.16
CA MET A 95 -2.17 2.99 9.44
C MET A 95 -3.64 3.08 9.83
N ASP A 96 -4.49 2.39 9.06
CA ASP A 96 -5.94 2.23 9.30
C ASP A 96 -6.18 1.00 10.18
#